data_AF-A0A957AFC2-F1
#
_entry.id   AF-A0A957AFC2-F1
#
_cell.length_a   1.000
_cell.length_b   1.000
_cell.length_c   1.000
_cell.angle_alpha   90.00
_cell.angle_beta   90.00
_cell.angle_gamma   90.00
#
_symmetry.space_group_name_H-M   'P 1'
#
loop_
_entity.id
_entity.type
_entity.pdbx_description
1 polymer ?
#
loop_
_entity_poly.entity_id
_entity_poly.type
_entity_poly.pdbx_seq_one_letter_code
_entity_poly.pdbx_strand_id
1 'polypeptide(L)' 'MRPRVRSRRDAARRDGVTRGRGNPMADDVQGLTEGTTATYTTTVTQDAINTFANVTGDTNPLHSNAEYAARTR' A
#
# COMPACT_ATOMS: atom_id res chain seq x y z
N MET A 1 -6.84 -54.76 52.07
CA MET A 1 -6.38 -53.59 52.84
C MET A 1 -5.30 -52.85 52.04
N ARG A 2 -5.67 -51.75 51.34
CA ARG A 2 -4.93 -50.49 51.04
C ARG A 2 -5.71 -49.70 49.96
N PRO A 3 -5.78 -48.34 50.01
CA PRO A 3 -6.90 -47.57 49.43
C PRO A 3 -6.56 -46.71 48.18
N ARG A 4 -7.64 -46.29 47.48
CA ARG A 4 -7.94 -45.08 46.63
C ARG A 4 -6.74 -44.27 46.07
N VAL A 5 -6.76 -43.81 44.80
CA VAL A 5 -7.42 -42.55 44.36
C VAL A 5 -7.46 -42.49 42.82
N ARG A 6 -8.59 -42.05 42.24
CA ARG A 6 -8.72 -41.65 40.82
C ARG A 6 -8.09 -40.27 40.62
N SER A 7 -7.30 -40.07 39.56
CA SER A 7 -7.02 -38.74 39.02
C SER A 7 -7.34 -38.71 37.53
N ARG A 8 -8.12 -37.70 37.15
CA ARG A 8 -8.64 -37.43 35.81
C ARG A 8 -7.66 -36.59 35.01
N ARG A 9 -7.93 -36.53 33.69
CA ARG A 9 -7.53 -35.51 32.70
C ARG A 9 -6.14 -35.71 32.10
N ASP A 10 -5.88 -35.39 30.85
CA ASP A 10 -6.64 -35.27 29.60
C ASP A 10 -5.56 -34.89 28.58
N ALA A 11 -5.80 -35.24 27.32
CA ALA A 11 -5.37 -34.52 26.14
C ALA A 11 -3.87 -34.31 25.90
N ALA A 12 -3.40 -35.07 24.91
CA ALA A 12 -2.30 -34.73 24.01
C ALA A 12 -2.23 -33.22 23.69
N ARG A 13 -1.03 -32.64 23.83
CA ARG A 13 -0.70 -31.36 23.19
C ARG A 13 0.40 -31.61 22.18
N ARG A 14 0.00 -31.69 20.90
CA ARG A 14 0.89 -31.48 19.76
C ARG A 14 0.51 -30.15 19.09
N ASP A 15 1.55 -29.57 18.51
CA ASP A 15 1.57 -28.58 17.43
C ASP A 15 1.30 -27.12 17.78
N GLY A 16 2.29 -26.28 17.41
CA GLY A 16 2.18 -24.84 17.46
C GLY A 16 3.53 -24.15 17.45
N VAL A 17 4.33 -24.37 16.40
CA VAL A 17 5.46 -23.50 16.04
C VAL A 17 4.96 -22.05 16.05
N THR A 18 5.47 -21.25 16.99
CA THR A 18 5.23 -19.81 17.08
C THR A 18 5.84 -19.14 15.85
N ARG A 19 5.04 -19.01 14.78
CA ARG A 19 5.33 -18.11 13.67
C ARG A 19 5.50 -16.70 14.24
N GLY A 20 6.55 -16.01 13.77
CA GLY A 20 6.93 -14.69 14.23
C GLY A 20 5.73 -13.76 14.30
N ARG A 21 5.47 -13.22 15.49
CA ARG A 21 4.57 -12.07 15.63
C ARG A 21 5.36 -10.86 15.13
N GLY A 22 5.12 -10.48 13.88
CA GLY A 22 5.43 -9.13 13.41
C GLY A 22 4.88 -8.12 14.42
N ASN A 23 5.63 -7.03 14.62
CA ASN A 23 5.29 -6.04 15.63
C ASN A 23 3.98 -5.32 15.22
N PRO A 24 2.84 -5.53 15.91
CA PRO A 24 1.53 -5.05 15.45
C PRO A 24 1.41 -3.52 15.46
N MET A 25 2.41 -2.82 16.01
CA MET A 25 2.45 -1.36 16.09
C MET A 25 3.24 -0.71 14.94
N ALA A 26 3.96 -1.49 14.13
CA ALA A 26 4.73 -0.96 13.00
C ALA A 26 3.87 -0.78 11.74
N ASP A 27 2.78 -1.54 11.61
CA ASP A 27 1.99 -1.62 10.37
C ASP A 27 0.84 -0.59 10.33
N ASP A 28 0.47 0.05 11.45
CA ASP A 28 -0.80 0.81 11.57
C ASP A 28 -0.63 2.27 12.04
N VAL A 29 0.51 2.91 11.83
CA VAL A 29 0.74 4.32 12.27
C VAL A 29 -0.28 5.30 11.64
N GLN A 30 -0.93 4.92 10.54
CA GLN A 30 -2.03 5.66 9.90
C GLN A 30 -3.17 4.75 9.39
N GLY A 31 -3.23 3.48 9.82
CA GLY A 31 -4.19 2.49 9.33
C GLY A 31 -4.03 2.10 7.85
N LEU A 32 -2.87 2.38 7.26
CA LEU A 32 -2.51 1.95 5.91
C LEU A 32 -1.81 0.59 6.00
N THR A 33 -2.44 -0.43 5.44
CA THR A 33 -1.87 -1.79 5.37
C THR A 33 -1.46 -2.13 3.94
N GLU A 34 -0.59 -3.13 3.77
CA GLU A 34 -0.21 -3.62 2.45
C GLU A 34 -1.44 -3.97 1.60
N GLY A 35 -1.45 -3.50 0.34
CA GLY A 35 -2.61 -3.65 -0.55
C GLY A 35 -3.64 -2.52 -0.44
N THR A 36 -3.46 -1.55 0.46
CA THR A 36 -4.28 -0.34 0.46
C THR A 36 -4.07 0.45 -0.84
N THR A 37 -5.16 0.78 -1.53
CA THR A 37 -5.16 1.61 -2.74
C THR A 37 -6.03 2.85 -2.54
N ALA A 38 -5.57 3.99 -3.03
CA ALA A 38 -6.36 5.20 -3.15
C ALA A 38 -6.28 5.72 -4.59
N THR A 39 -7.37 6.28 -5.09
CA THR A 39 -7.42 6.88 -6.41
C THR A 39 -7.81 8.34 -6.27
N TYR A 40 -7.08 9.20 -6.97
CA TYR A 40 -7.43 10.59 -7.15
C TYR A 40 -7.53 10.88 -8.65
N THR A 41 -8.59 11.57 -9.03
CA THR A 41 -8.85 11.93 -10.42
C THR A 41 -8.99 13.44 -10.51
N THR A 42 -8.32 14.03 -11.49
CA THR A 42 -8.46 15.44 -11.82
C THR A 42 -8.37 15.63 -13.33
N THR A 43 -8.99 16.70 -13.82
CA THR A 43 -8.89 17.08 -15.23
C THR A 43 -7.61 17.85 -15.45
N VAL A 44 -6.74 17.36 -16.33
CA VAL A 44 -5.55 18.10 -16.75
C VAL A 44 -5.95 19.13 -17.81
N THR A 45 -5.78 20.41 -17.48
CA THR A 45 -6.09 21.54 -18.38
C THR A 45 -4.82 22.11 -19.01
N GLN A 46 -4.97 22.92 -20.05
CA GLN A 46 -3.83 23.63 -20.65
C GLN A 46 -3.15 24.56 -19.64
N ASP A 47 -3.90 25.18 -18.73
CA ASP A 47 -3.31 26.03 -17.68
C ASP A 47 -2.39 25.24 -16.75
N ALA A 48 -2.77 24.00 -16.38
CA ALA A 48 -1.91 23.14 -15.57
C ALA A 48 -0.59 22.79 -16.30
N ILE A 49 -0.68 22.53 -17.61
CA ILE A 49 0.50 22.29 -18.47
C ILE A 49 1.38 23.55 -18.52
N ASN A 50 0.79 24.73 -18.71
CA ASN A 50 1.52 26.00 -18.75
C ASN A 50 2.20 26.30 -17.40
N THR A 51 1.51 26.06 -16.28
CA THR A 51 2.09 26.19 -14.94
C THR A 51 3.27 25.24 -14.76
N PHE A 52 3.15 23.99 -15.21
CA PHE A 52 4.26 23.03 -15.14
C PHE A 52 5.47 23.51 -15.93
N ALA A 53 5.28 23.98 -17.17
CA ALA A 53 6.34 24.53 -17.99
C ALA A 53 7.03 25.73 -17.32
N ASN A 54 6.26 26.64 -16.72
CA ASN A 54 6.79 27.82 -16.04
C ASN A 54 7.62 27.48 -14.79
N VAL A 55 7.23 26.46 -14.04
CA VAL A 55 7.92 26.06 -12.80
C VAL A 55 9.16 25.23 -13.09
N THR A 56 9.09 24.33 -14.08
CA THR A 56 10.16 23.38 -14.38
C THR A 56 11.15 23.87 -15.43
N GLY A 57 10.75 24.82 -16.28
CA GLY A 57 11.48 25.23 -17.47
C GLY A 57 11.29 24.30 -18.67
N ASP A 58 10.49 23.23 -18.54
CA ASP A 58 10.17 22.34 -19.65
C ASP A 58 9.22 23.03 -20.62
N THR A 59 9.78 23.56 -21.71
CA THR A 59 9.06 24.27 -22.76
C THR A 59 9.02 23.45 -24.05
N ASN A 60 9.04 22.11 -23.93
CA ASN A 60 8.96 21.23 -25.08
C ASN A 60 7.72 21.60 -25.95
N PRO A 61 7.92 21.90 -27.25
CA PRO A 61 6.84 22.33 -28.14
C PRO A 61 5.72 21.28 -28.27
N LEU A 62 5.97 20.03 -27.89
CA LEU A 62 4.95 18.99 -27.80
C LEU A 62 3.77 19.40 -26.89
N HIS A 63 4.02 20.17 -25.84
CA HIS A 63 3.01 20.52 -24.82
C HIS A 63 2.20 21.79 -25.14
N SER A 64 2.68 22.62 -26.06
CA SER A 64 2.12 23.97 -26.31
C SER A 64 1.86 24.26 -27.79
N ASN A 65 2.51 23.54 -28.71
CA ASN A 65 2.33 23.71 -30.14
C ASN A 65 1.58 22.51 -30.74
N ALA A 66 0.28 22.69 -30.93
CA ALA A 66 -0.59 21.67 -31.50
C ALA A 66 -0.15 21.21 -32.90
N GLU A 67 0.37 22.11 -33.74
CA GLU A 67 0.83 21.75 -35.08
C GLU A 67 2.10 20.89 -35.04
N TYR A 68 3.01 21.18 -34.12
CA TYR A 68 4.21 20.38 -33.90
C TYR A 68 3.83 19.00 -33.34
N ALA A 69 2.96 18.97 -32.32
CA ALA A 69 2.51 17.74 -31.69
C ALA A 69 1.75 16.82 -32.66
N ALA A 70 0.96 17.37 -33.59
CA ALA A 70 0.25 16.59 -34.60
C ALA A 70 1.20 15.86 -35.59
N ARG A 71 2.46 16.26 -35.66
CA ARG A 71 3.46 15.67 -36.57
C ARG A 71 4.30 14.57 -35.90
N THR A 72 4.21 14.42 -34.58
CA THR A 72 4.92 13.38 -33.84
C THR A 72 4.01 12.17 -33.66
N ARG A 73 4.53 10.95 -33.92
CA ARG A 73 3.82 9.67 -33.76
C ARG A 73 4.41 8.84 -32.65
#